data_AF-A0A1F9RBV1-F1
#
_entry.id   AF-A0A1F9RBV1-F1
#
_cell.length_a   1.000
_cell.length_b   1.000
_cell.length_c   1.000
_cell.angle_alpha   90.00
_cell.angle_beta   90.00
_cell.angle_gamma   90.00
#
_symmetry.space_group_name_H-M   'P 1'
#
loop_
_entity.id
_entity.type
_entity.pdbx_description
1 polymer ?
#
loop_
_entity_poly.entity_id
_entity_poly.type
_entity_poly.pdbx_seq_one_letter_code
_entity_poly.pdbx_strand_id
1 'polypeptide(L)'
;MDELVVIEIFGEEYRFRPDSQVENPEQVVQHLKRYIKESETLFQNKASDKNKIVILLLAAMNMCRDFDELKEKYSGLERETENRISSMLEKINKGFEENTSFNLV
;
A
#
# COMPACT_ATOMS: atom_id res chain seq x y z
N MET A 1 9.57 -27.72 -1.76
CA MET A 1 8.28 -27.79 -2.47
C MET A 1 7.90 -26.35 -2.77
N ASP A 2 7.54 -26.03 -4.00
CA ASP A 2 7.04 -24.68 -4.29
C ASP A 2 5.72 -24.52 -3.55
N GLU A 3 5.68 -23.63 -2.57
CA GLU A 3 4.49 -23.38 -1.78
C GLU A 3 3.48 -22.65 -2.68
N LEU A 4 2.37 -23.32 -2.99
CA LEU A 4 1.30 -22.76 -3.80
C LEU A 4 0.24 -22.17 -2.89
N VAL A 5 -0.21 -20.96 -3.20
CA VAL A 5 -1.33 -20.33 -2.49
C VAL A 5 -2.62 -20.63 -3.24
N VAL A 6 -3.64 -21.01 -2.49
CA VAL A 6 -4.96 -21.33 -3.03
C VAL A 6 -5.93 -20.20 -2.72
N ILE A 7 -6.63 -19.74 -3.76
CA ILE A 7 -7.63 -18.68 -3.68
C ILE A 7 -8.94 -19.24 -4.23
N GLU A 8 -9.98 -19.24 -3.40
CA GLU A 8 -11.34 -19.53 -3.83
C GLU A 8 -12.03 -18.22 -4.21
N ILE A 9 -12.55 -18.13 -5.44
CA ILE A 9 -13.26 -16.97 -5.96
C ILE A 9 -14.53 -17.45 -6.66
N PHE A 10 -15.69 -17.00 -6.20
CA PHE A 10 -17.01 -17.42 -6.72
C PHE A 10 -17.22 -18.95 -6.74
N GLY A 11 -16.65 -19.67 -5.77
CA GLY A 11 -16.71 -21.13 -5.66
C GLY A 11 -15.70 -21.88 -6.54
N GLU A 12 -14.85 -21.16 -7.29
CA GLU A 12 -13.79 -21.74 -8.11
C GLU A 12 -12.43 -21.59 -7.42
N GLU A 13 -11.64 -22.67 -7.39
CA GLU A 13 -10.29 -22.65 -6.83
C GLU A 13 -9.24 -22.26 -7.88
N TYR A 14 -8.37 -21.33 -7.50
CA TYR A 14 -7.21 -20.90 -8.29
C TYR A 14 -5.93 -21.11 -7.47
N ARG A 15 -4.88 -21.60 -8.13
CA ARG A 15 -3.60 -21.89 -7.50
C ARG A 15 -2.52 -21.01 -8.09
N PHE A 16 -1.79 -20.31 -7.23
CA PHE A 16 -0.74 -19.38 -7.64
C PHE A 16 0.58 -19.76 -6.99
N ARG A 17 1.65 -19.69 -7.78
CA ARG A 17 3.01 -19.71 -7.24
C ARG A 17 3.37 -18.26 -6.89
N PRO A 18 3.69 -17.95 -5.63
CA PRO A 18 4.15 -16.63 -5.24
C PRO A 18 5.45 -16.26 -5.96
N ASP A 19 5.64 -14.97 -6.22
CA ASP A 19 6.96 -14.46 -6.58
C ASP A 19 7.89 -14.61 -5.36
N SER A 20 9.16 -14.93 -5.63
CA SER A 20 10.26 -14.90 -4.67
C SER A 20 10.36 -13.63 -3.82
N GLN A 21 9.84 -12.50 -4.33
CA GLN A 21 9.85 -11.21 -3.63
C GLN A 21 8.68 -11.02 -2.65
N VAL A 22 7.69 -11.91 -2.64
CA VAL A 22 6.52 -11.79 -1.76
C VAL A 22 6.83 -12.44 -0.42
N GLU A 23 7.05 -11.62 0.61
CA GLU A 23 7.36 -12.09 1.97
C GLU A 23 6.20 -12.87 2.62
N ASN A 24 4.95 -12.44 2.38
CA ASN A 24 3.75 -13.06 2.96
C ASN A 24 2.64 -13.21 1.91
N PRO A 25 2.66 -14.29 1.12
CA PRO A 25 1.67 -14.53 0.07
C PRO A 25 0.24 -14.68 0.60
N GLU A 26 0.06 -15.31 1.76
CA GLU A 26 -1.24 -15.46 2.43
C GLU A 26 -1.87 -14.11 2.75
N GLN A 27 -1.07 -13.14 3.21
CA GLN A 27 -1.56 -11.79 3.48
C GLN A 27 -2.07 -11.11 2.22
N VAL A 28 -1.37 -11.26 1.08
CA VAL A 28 -1.84 -10.74 -0.22
C VAL A 28 -3.20 -11.33 -0.58
N VAL A 29 -3.39 -12.63 -0.34
CA VAL A 29 -4.67 -13.30 -0.59
C VAL A 29 -5.78 -12.80 0.33
N GLN A 30 -5.49 -12.54 1.61
CA GLN A 30 -6.47 -11.95 2.53
C GLN A 30 -6.90 -10.56 2.07
N HIS A 31 -5.95 -9.73 1.62
CA HIS A 31 -6.28 -8.42 1.04
C HIS A 31 -7.14 -8.56 -0.23
N LEU A 32 -6.79 -9.49 -1.13
CA LEU A 32 -7.59 -9.76 -2.33
C LEU A 32 -9.02 -10.17 -2.01
N LYS A 33 -9.21 -11.13 -1.10
CA LYS A 33 -10.53 -11.59 -0.67
C LYS A 33 -11.37 -10.46 -0.09
N ARG A 34 -10.75 -9.53 0.65
CA ARG A 34 -11.43 -8.36 1.19
C ARG A 34 -12.00 -7.46 0.08
N TYR A 35 -11.19 -7.06 -0.90
CA TYR A 35 -11.66 -6.17 -1.98
C TYR A 35 -12.73 -6.83 -2.86
N ILE A 36 -12.61 -8.14 -3.11
CA ILE A 36 -13.65 -8.90 -3.82
C ILE A 36 -14.95 -8.87 -3.02
N LYS A 37 -14.91 -9.23 -1.73
CA LYS A 37 -16.08 -9.25 -0.85
C LYS A 37 -16.76 -7.88 -0.74
N GLU A 38 -15.99 -6.81 -0.62
CA GLU A 38 -16.51 -5.44 -0.60
C GLU A 38 -17.21 -5.10 -1.92
N SER A 39 -16.57 -5.42 -3.05
CA SER A 39 -17.14 -5.18 -4.38
C SER A 39 -18.41 -6.00 -4.64
N GLU A 40 -18.45 -7.25 -4.18
CA GLU A 40 -19.62 -8.12 -4.24
C GLU A 40 -20.84 -7.52 -3.53
N THR A 41 -20.65 -6.74 -2.45
CA THR A 41 -21.78 -6.15 -1.71
C THR A 41 -22.60 -5.16 -2.55
N LEU A 42 -22.04 -4.64 -3.63
CA LEU A 42 -22.68 -3.67 -4.51
C LEU A 42 -23.59 -4.32 -5.58
N PHE A 43 -23.60 -5.65 -5.69
CA PHE A 43 -24.37 -6.37 -6.70
C PHE A 43 -25.44 -7.25 -6.06
N GLN A 44 -26.71 -7.03 -6.45
CA GLN A 44 -27.85 -7.80 -5.92
C GLN A 44 -27.92 -9.25 -6.47
N ASN A 45 -27.45 -9.48 -7.71
CA ASN A 45 -27.48 -10.80 -8.35
C ASN A 45 -26.06 -11.29 -8.65
N LYS A 46 -25.34 -11.70 -7.60
CA LYS A 46 -23.88 -11.94 -7.61
C LYS A 46 -23.41 -13.07 -8.53
N ALA A 47 -24.29 -14.01 -8.88
CA ALA A 47 -23.91 -15.27 -9.51
C ALA A 47 -23.82 -15.25 -11.05
N SER A 48 -24.28 -14.20 -11.75
CA SER A 48 -24.13 -14.16 -13.21
C SER A 48 -22.68 -13.92 -13.61
N ASP A 49 -22.18 -14.59 -14.65
CA ASP A 49 -20.77 -14.47 -15.07
C ASP A 49 -20.38 -13.05 -15.49
N LYS A 50 -21.33 -12.29 -16.06
CA LYS A 50 -21.14 -10.86 -16.34
C LYS A 50 -20.90 -10.07 -15.04
N ASN A 51 -21.62 -10.39 -13.97
CA ASN A 51 -21.43 -9.73 -12.68
C ASN A 51 -20.14 -10.16 -12.01
N LYS A 52 -19.72 -11.42 -12.13
CA LYS A 52 -18.41 -11.90 -11.62
C LYS A 52 -17.24 -11.09 -12.20
N ILE A 53 -17.22 -10.89 -13.53
CA ILE A 53 -16.18 -10.09 -14.19
C ILE A 53 -16.21 -8.64 -13.70
N VAL A 54 -17.40 -8.02 -13.61
CA VAL A 54 -17.53 -6.63 -13.15
C VAL A 54 -17.09 -6.48 -11.68
N ILE A 55 -17.43 -7.44 -10.82
CA ILE A 55 -17.00 -7.48 -9.41
C ILE A 55 -15.47 -7.53 -9.33
N LEU A 56 -14.83 -8.40 -10.11
CA LEU A 56 -13.37 -8.51 -10.14
C LEU A 56 -12.69 -7.24 -10.65
N LEU A 57 -13.23 -6.62 -11.69
CA LEU A 57 -12.74 -5.35 -12.21
C LEU A 57 -12.86 -4.25 -11.17
N LEU A 58 -14.00 -4.16 -10.47
CA LEU A 58 -14.20 -3.18 -9.41
C LEU A 58 -13.25 -3.41 -8.24
N ALA A 59 -13.04 -4.65 -7.83
CA ALA A 59 -12.08 -5.01 -6.79
C ALA A 59 -10.67 -4.58 -7.17
N ALA A 60 -10.24 -4.87 -8.40
CA ALA A 60 -8.94 -4.45 -8.93
C ALA A 60 -8.79 -2.92 -8.98
N MET A 61 -9.83 -2.20 -9.44
CA MET A 61 -9.81 -0.74 -9.47
C MET A 61 -9.69 -0.13 -8.07
N ASN A 62 -10.42 -0.67 -7.09
CA ASN A 62 -10.35 -0.23 -5.70
C ASN A 62 -8.96 -0.49 -5.10
N MET A 63 -8.33 -1.63 -5.40
CA MET A 63 -6.95 -1.91 -5.01
C MET A 63 -5.97 -0.90 -5.60
N CYS A 64 -6.06 -0.61 -6.90
CA CYS A 64 -5.18 0.34 -7.56
C CYS A 64 -5.32 1.74 -6.96
N ARG A 65 -6.55 2.20 -6.70
CA ARG A 65 -6.79 3.49 -6.05
C ARG A 65 -6.13 3.55 -4.68
N ASP A 66 -6.37 2.56 -3.82
CA ASP A 66 -5.83 2.57 -2.46
C ASP A 66 -4.29 2.48 -2.45
N PHE A 67 -3.71 1.79 -3.43
CA PHE A 67 -2.25 1.74 -3.63
C PHE A 67 -1.67 3.09 -4.08
N ASP A 68 -2.33 3.77 -5.02
CA ASP A 68 -1.90 5.09 -5.47
C ASP A 68 -2.02 6.12 -4.33
N GLU A 69 -3.12 6.09 -3.56
CA GLU A 69 -3.26 6.93 -2.35
C GLU A 69 -2.18 6.65 -1.30
N LEU A 70 -1.78 5.39 -1.12
CA LEU A 70 -0.72 5.02 -0.20
C LEU A 70 0.64 5.57 -0.67
N LYS A 71 0.94 5.49 -1.97
CA LYS A 71 2.15 6.09 -2.55
C LYS A 71 2.21 7.59 -2.35
N GLU A 72 1.10 8.29 -2.57
CA GLU A 72 1.04 9.74 -2.34
C GLU A 72 1.29 10.09 -0.87
N LYS A 73 0.68 9.36 0.06
CA LYS A 73 0.90 9.54 1.51
C LYS A 73 2.35 9.28 1.91
N TYR A 74 2.96 8.22 1.37
CA TYR A 74 4.36 7.89 1.64
C TYR A 74 5.31 8.99 1.15
N SER A 75 5.19 9.41 -0.11
CA SER A 75 5.99 10.51 -0.67
C SER A 75 5.78 11.82 0.10
N GLY A 76 4.55 12.08 0.57
CA GLY A 76 4.24 13.22 1.41
C GLY A 76 4.99 13.18 2.75
N LEU A 77 4.99 12.02 3.41
CA LEU A 77 5.68 11.80 4.69
C LEU A 77 7.21 11.90 4.55
N GLU A 78 7.78 11.34 3.49
CA GLU A 78 9.21 11.44 3.18
C GLU A 78 9.62 12.91 3.06
N ARG A 79 8.92 13.69 2.23
CA ARG A 79 9.18 15.12 2.06
C ARG A 79 9.02 15.90 3.36
N GLU A 80 7.99 15.61 4.16
CA GLU A 80 7.81 16.27 5.46
C GLU A 80 8.98 15.98 6.41
N THR A 81 9.46 14.74 6.40
CA THR A 81 10.57 14.28 7.23
C THR A 81 11.86 14.96 6.82
N GLU A 82 12.16 15.00 5.52
CA GLU A 82 13.33 15.72 4.97
C GLU A 82 13.31 17.21 5.32
N ASN A 83 12.16 17.87 5.20
CA ASN A 83 12.01 19.28 5.55
C ASN A 83 12.27 19.53 7.05
N ARG A 84 11.74 18.65 7.92
CA ARG A 84 11.95 18.75 9.37
C ARG A 84 13.42 18.55 9.73
N ILE A 85 14.07 17.54 9.15
CA ILE A 85 15.50 17.27 9.37
C ILE A 85 16.34 18.47 8.91
N SER A 86 16.07 18.99 7.71
CA SER A 86 16.79 20.14 7.16
C SER A 86 16.65 21.38 8.04
N SER A 87 15.43 21.67 8.52
CA SER A 87 15.18 22.79 9.44
C SER A 87 15.89 22.60 10.79
N MET A 88 15.97 21.38 11.31
CA MET A 88 16.73 21.08 12.53
C MET A 88 18.22 21.31 12.33
N LEU A 89 18.79 20.83 11.21
CA LEU A 89 20.20 21.03 10.88
C LEU A 89 20.55 22.51 10.72
N GLU A 90 19.69 23.30 10.07
CA GLU A 90 19.87 24.75 9.94
C GLU A 90 19.92 25.43 11.31
N LYS A 91 18.99 25.08 12.21
CA LYS A 91 18.96 25.62 13.59
C LYS A 91 20.21 25.23 14.38
N ILE A 92 20.67 23.98 14.24
CA ILE A 92 21.89 23.49 14.90
C ILE A 92 23.11 24.26 14.39
N ASN A 93 23.26 24.38 13.06
CA ASN A 93 24.38 25.11 12.44
C ASN A 93 24.40 26.57 12.88
N LYS A 94 23.25 27.24 12.87
CA LYS A 94 23.12 28.62 13.36
C LYS A 94 23.54 28.75 14.83
N GLY A 95 23.15 27.79 15.68
CA GLY A 95 23.56 27.76 17.09
C GLY A 95 25.07 27.61 17.28
N PHE A 96 25.76 26.91 16.37
CA PHE A 96 27.22 26.83 16.38
C PHE A 96 27.89 28.13 15.91
N GLU A 97 27.36 28.78 14.88
CA GLU A 97 27.87 30.08 14.41
C GLU A 97 27.75 31.17 15.48
N GLU A 98 26.62 31.24 16.17
CA GLU A 98 26.38 32.21 17.26
C GLU A 98 27.33 31.97 18.45
N ASN A 99 27.59 30.71 18.84
CA ASN A 99 28.55 30.38 19.90
C ASN A 99 30.01 30.67 19.52
N THR A 100 30.37 30.47 18.26
CA THR A 100 31.74 30.76 17.79
C THR A 100 31.98 32.28 17.79
N SER A 101 30.95 33.06 17.45
CA SER A 101 30.98 34.53 17.49
C SER A 101 31.09 35.08 18.91
N PHE A 102 30.46 34.42 19.90
CA PHE A 102 30.50 34.83 21.32
C PHE A 102 31.86 34.58 21.99
N ASN A 103 32.63 33.59 21.52
CA ASN A 103 33.95 33.25 22.10
C ASN A 103 35.12 34.06 21.49
N LEU A 104 34.86 34.93 20.51
CA LEU A 104 35.85 35.78 19.84
C LEU A 104 35.80 37.26 20.28
N VAL A 105 34.95 37.60 21.26
CA VAL A 105 34.80 38.94 21.88
C VAL A 105 35.27 38.88 23.33
#